data_AF-A0A0M3L9T6-F1
#
_entry.id   AF-A0A0M3L9T6-F1
#
_cell.length_a   1.000
_cell.length_b   1.000
_cell.length_c   1.000
_cell.angle_alpha   90.00
_cell.angle_beta   90.00
_cell.angle_gamma   90.00
#
_symmetry.space_group_name_H-M   'P 1'
#
loop_
_entity.id
_entity.type
_entity.pdbx_description
1 polymer ?
#
loop_
_entity_poly.entity_id
_entity_poly.type
_entity_poly.pdbx_seq_one_letter_code
_entity_poly.pdbx_strand_id
1 'polypeptide(L)'
;TAGAHRLWCRRSCKAKLPLEIILLIFNSIAYMNTATYWVRDHRVHHKFADTDADPHNVNRGFWFSQIGWLFVRKHPDVVEKGKTVFMDDIHKNPLLRFQKKYAFFVIGLWAYVIPTVVPMYFWGESLNNSWHICTMLRYVLTINQIFLVNSIGHSWGNKPYDKNIRAVENIAVSLMSTGEGFHNYHQ
;
A
#
# COMPACT_ATOMS: atom_id res chain seq x y z
N THR A 1 5.55 -3.13 -1.53
CA THR A 1 6.97 -3.31 -1.18
C THR A 1 7.92 -2.53 -2.08
N ALA A 2 8.46 -3.08 -3.17
CA ALA A 2 9.61 -2.45 -3.85
C ALA A 2 9.37 -1.03 -4.41
N GLY A 3 8.25 -0.81 -5.13
CA GLY A 3 7.92 0.48 -5.75
C GLY A 3 7.36 1.50 -4.77
N ALA A 4 6.05 1.43 -4.51
CA ALA A 4 5.32 2.40 -3.68
C ALA A 4 5.98 2.69 -2.33
N HIS A 5 6.52 1.67 -1.69
CA HIS A 5 7.04 1.78 -0.34
C HIS A 5 8.55 2.11 -0.31
N ARG A 6 9.42 1.18 -0.70
CA ARG A 6 10.87 1.38 -0.57
C ARG A 6 11.43 2.45 -1.51
N LEU A 7 11.04 2.40 -2.80
CA LEU A 7 11.52 3.35 -3.81
C LEU A 7 10.87 4.74 -3.64
N TRP A 8 9.55 4.86 -3.72
CA TRP A 8 8.90 6.18 -3.77
C TRP A 8 8.66 6.82 -2.40
N CYS A 9 8.30 6.06 -1.36
CA CYS A 9 8.13 6.68 -0.04
C CYS A 9 9.43 6.95 0.67
N ARG A 10 10.23 5.90 0.83
CA ARG A 10 11.42 5.93 1.69
C ARG A 10 12.68 6.36 0.94
N ARG A 11 12.67 6.30 -0.40
CA ARG A 11 13.82 6.65 -1.25
C ARG A 11 15.07 5.85 -0.87
N SER A 12 14.89 4.59 -0.48
CA SER A 12 15.99 3.73 -0.01
C SER A 12 16.86 3.21 -1.16
N CYS A 13 16.40 3.35 -2.40
CA CYS A 13 17.14 2.99 -3.61
C CYS A 13 16.78 3.92 -4.77
N LYS A 14 17.51 3.82 -5.88
CA LYS A 14 17.21 4.48 -7.14
C LYS A 14 16.96 3.43 -8.21
N ALA A 15 15.93 3.63 -9.02
CA ALA A 15 15.61 2.76 -10.15
C ALA A 15 15.78 3.54 -11.46
N LYS A 16 16.22 2.84 -12.52
CA LYS A 16 16.16 3.37 -13.89
C LYS A 16 14.74 3.23 -14.42
N LEU A 17 14.40 4.04 -15.42
CA LEU A 17 13.07 4.10 -16.01
C LEU A 17 12.42 2.73 -16.34
N PRO A 18 13.13 1.74 -16.92
CA PRO A 18 12.52 0.43 -17.19
C PRO A 18 11.96 -0.26 -15.93
N LEU A 19 12.73 -0.23 -14.83
CA LEU A 19 12.31 -0.80 -13.56
C LEU A 19 11.19 0.03 -12.93
N GLU A 20 11.25 1.37 -13.01
CA GLU A 20 10.17 2.22 -12.50
C GLU A 20 8.83 1.95 -13.21
N ILE A 21 8.85 1.71 -14.53
CA ILE A 21 7.66 1.35 -15.31
C ILE A 21 7.10 0.01 -14.82
N ILE A 22 7.95 -1.02 -14.66
CA ILE A 22 7.54 -2.32 -14.13
C ILE A 22 6.91 -2.18 -12.74
N LEU A 23 7.54 -1.41 -11.86
CA LEU A 23 7.04 -1.18 -10.50
C LEU A 23 5.73 -0.39 -10.48
N LEU A 24 5.51 0.52 -11.44
CA LEU A 24 4.24 1.24 -11.57
C LEU A 24 3.12 0.32 -12.03
N ILE A 25 3.41 -0.59 -12.97
CA ILE A 25 2.46 -1.61 -13.40
C ILE A 25 2.09 -2.51 -12.21
N PHE A 26 3.08 -3.03 -11.47
CA PHE A 26 2.83 -3.85 -10.28
C PHE A 26 2.03 -3.10 -9.20
N ASN A 27 2.33 -1.80 -8.97
CA ASN A 27 1.51 -0.98 -8.08
C ASN A 27 0.06 -0.83 -8.58
N SER A 28 -0.13 -0.71 -9.89
CA SER A 28 -1.46 -0.60 -10.51
C SER A 28 -2.25 -1.91 -10.40
N ILE A 29 -1.59 -3.07 -10.52
CA ILE A 29 -2.20 -4.39 -10.28
C ILE A 29 -2.66 -4.53 -8.82
N ALA A 30 -1.86 -4.05 -7.87
CA ALA A 30 -2.16 -4.17 -6.43
C ALA A 30 -3.37 -3.33 -5.97
N TYR A 31 -3.73 -2.30 -6.73
CA TYR A 31 -4.87 -1.42 -6.49
C TYR A 31 -5.01 -0.86 -5.05
N MET A 32 -3.96 -0.16 -4.60
CA MET A 32 -3.92 0.52 -3.29
C MET A 32 -4.01 2.05 -3.45
N ASN A 33 -4.94 2.52 -4.29
CA ASN A 33 -4.99 3.89 -4.81
C ASN A 33 -3.77 4.20 -5.71
N THR A 34 -3.68 5.43 -6.23
CA THR A 34 -2.53 5.91 -7.01
C THR A 34 -1.26 5.89 -6.15
N ALA A 35 -0.10 5.65 -6.76
CA ALA A 35 1.20 5.71 -6.08
C ALA A 35 1.39 7.06 -5.38
N THR A 36 0.95 8.17 -5.99
CA THR A 36 1.02 9.50 -5.35
C THR A 36 0.21 9.58 -4.05
N TYR A 37 -1.00 9.02 -4.03
CA TYR A 37 -1.84 9.03 -2.83
C TYR A 37 -1.24 8.14 -1.74
N TRP A 38 -0.78 6.94 -2.12
CA TRP A 38 -0.11 6.02 -1.22
C TRP A 38 1.11 6.67 -0.57
N VAL A 39 1.93 7.37 -1.38
CA VAL A 39 3.15 8.00 -0.87
C VAL A 39 2.87 9.09 0.15
N ARG A 40 1.87 9.93 -0.10
CA ARG A 40 1.46 10.94 0.87
C ARG A 40 1.06 10.29 2.19
N ASP A 41 0.13 9.34 2.16
CA ASP A 41 -0.41 8.74 3.38
C ASP A 41 0.65 8.00 4.17
N HIS A 42 1.54 7.27 3.49
CA HIS A 42 2.60 6.55 4.16
C HIS A 42 3.66 7.47 4.76
N ARG A 43 3.99 8.59 4.09
CA ARG A 43 4.89 9.62 4.68
C ARG A 43 4.26 10.28 5.91
N VAL A 44 2.94 10.50 5.89
CA VAL A 44 2.21 11.02 7.05
C VAL A 44 2.21 10.00 8.18
N HIS A 45 1.90 8.74 7.88
CA HIS A 45 1.93 7.64 8.84
C HIS A 45 3.29 7.56 9.55
N HIS A 46 4.41 7.56 8.83
CA HIS A 46 5.73 7.52 9.48
C HIS A 46 6.02 8.73 10.37
N LYS A 47 5.65 9.93 9.92
CA LYS A 47 5.96 11.16 10.65
C LYS A 47 5.11 11.35 11.90
N PHE A 48 3.89 10.81 11.91
CA PHE A 48 2.90 11.01 12.96
C PHE A 48 2.26 9.70 13.42
N ALA A 49 3.04 8.61 13.38
CA ALA A 49 2.57 7.27 13.67
C ALA A 49 1.85 7.20 15.02
N ASP A 50 0.79 6.40 15.08
CA ASP A 50 0.04 6.16 16.31
C ASP A 50 -0.61 7.44 16.90
N THR A 51 -0.81 8.50 16.12
CA THR A 51 -1.56 9.71 16.52
C THR A 51 -2.82 9.90 15.67
N ASP A 52 -3.64 10.90 15.96
CA ASP A 52 -4.81 11.23 15.12
C ASP A 52 -4.45 11.77 13.73
N ALA A 53 -3.17 12.11 13.50
CA ALA A 53 -2.65 12.43 12.17
C ALA A 53 -2.24 11.18 11.37
N ASP A 54 -2.19 9.99 11.98
CA ASP A 54 -1.94 8.73 11.29
C ASP A 54 -3.21 8.25 10.55
N PRO A 55 -3.18 8.07 9.21
CA PRO A 55 -4.33 7.61 8.43
C PRO A 55 -4.94 6.28 8.93
N HIS A 56 -4.14 5.40 9.54
CA HIS A 56 -4.55 4.08 10.02
C HIS A 56 -4.17 3.87 11.48
N ASN A 57 -4.29 4.93 12.29
CA ASN A 57 -3.99 4.95 13.73
C ASN A 57 -4.45 3.69 14.49
N VAL A 58 -3.51 2.85 14.90
CA VAL A 58 -3.77 1.60 15.64
C VAL A 58 -4.32 1.84 17.06
N ASN A 59 -4.21 3.05 17.61
CA ASN A 59 -4.86 3.40 18.88
C ASN A 59 -6.39 3.39 18.79
N ARG A 60 -6.96 3.43 17.57
CA ARG A 60 -8.39 3.29 17.31
C ARG A 60 -8.85 1.82 17.21
N GLY A 61 -7.95 0.88 17.46
CA GLY A 61 -8.21 -0.55 17.50
C GLY A 61 -7.91 -1.28 16.20
N PHE A 62 -7.79 -2.61 16.31
CA PHE A 62 -7.38 -3.51 15.22
C PHE A 62 -8.21 -3.33 13.94
N TRP A 63 -9.53 -3.30 14.06
CA TRP A 63 -10.42 -3.20 12.89
C TRP A 63 -10.29 -1.85 12.19
N PHE A 64 -10.01 -0.77 12.91
CA PHE A 64 -9.78 0.53 12.31
C PHE A 64 -8.50 0.53 11.47
N SER A 65 -7.37 0.09 12.04
CA SER A 65 -6.08 0.03 11.35
C SER A 65 -6.04 -1.03 10.24
N GLN A 66 -6.81 -2.12 10.37
CA GLN A 66 -6.90 -3.18 9.36
C GLN A 66 -7.70 -2.74 8.13
N ILE A 67 -8.88 -2.11 8.28
CA ILE A 67 -9.68 -1.74 7.10
C ILE A 67 -10.66 -0.59 7.36
N GLY A 68 -11.07 -0.38 8.61
CA GLY A 68 -12.06 0.60 9.02
C GLY A 68 -11.72 2.03 8.58
N TRP A 69 -10.44 2.39 8.52
CA TRP A 69 -9.98 3.70 8.06
C TRP A 69 -10.40 4.06 6.63
N LEU A 70 -10.70 3.08 5.77
CA LEU A 70 -11.21 3.30 4.41
C LEU A 70 -12.71 3.63 4.38
N PHE A 71 -13.47 3.24 5.40
CA PHE A 71 -14.92 3.37 5.45
C PHE A 71 -15.39 4.65 6.13
N VAL A 72 -14.46 5.48 6.61
CA VAL A 72 -14.76 6.73 7.30
C VAL A 72 -14.00 7.88 6.67
N ARG A 73 -14.46 9.10 6.93
CA ARG A 73 -13.68 10.29 6.59
C ARG A 73 -12.40 10.30 7.43
N LYS A 74 -11.31 10.73 6.80
CA LYS A 74 -10.03 10.94 7.49
C LYS A 74 -10.22 11.98 8.60
N HIS A 75 -9.49 11.79 9.69
CA HIS A 75 -9.41 12.78 10.75
C HIS A 75 -8.83 14.10 10.18
N PRO A 76 -9.30 15.28 10.63
CA PRO A 76 -8.80 16.58 10.16
C PRO A 76 -7.27 16.69 10.22
N ASP A 77 -6.64 16.14 11.26
CA ASP A 77 -5.19 16.17 11.44
C ASP A 77 -4.44 15.43 10.33
N VAL A 78 -4.98 14.32 9.81
CA VAL A 78 -4.38 13.61 8.66
C VAL A 78 -4.31 14.54 7.45
N VAL A 79 -5.34 15.37 7.25
CA VAL A 79 -5.42 16.32 6.13
C VAL A 79 -4.49 17.51 6.35
N GLU A 80 -4.47 18.07 7.56
CA GLU A 80 -3.61 19.20 7.91
C GLU A 80 -2.14 18.80 7.86
N LYS A 81 -1.74 17.75 8.59
CA LYS A 81 -0.37 17.26 8.63
C LYS A 81 0.09 16.68 7.30
N GLY A 82 -0.83 16.16 6.50
CA GLY A 82 -0.59 15.75 5.11
C GLY A 82 -0.11 16.87 4.18
N LYS A 83 -0.30 18.15 4.53
CA LYS A 83 0.29 19.28 3.79
C LYS A 83 1.75 19.53 4.16
N THR A 84 2.21 18.97 5.28
CA THR A 84 3.57 19.19 5.82
C THR A 84 4.57 18.14 5.35
N VAL A 85 4.12 17.09 4.67
CA VAL A 85 5.02 16.08 4.12
C VAL A 85 5.54 16.54 2.77
N PHE A 86 6.85 16.37 2.56
CA PHE A 86 7.49 16.65 1.28
C PHE A 86 6.89 15.75 0.19
N MET A 87 6.53 16.29 -0.97
CA MET A 87 5.94 15.55 -2.10
C MET A 87 6.45 16.01 -3.48
N ASP A 88 7.36 16.99 -3.52
CA ASP A 88 7.88 17.56 -4.78
C ASP A 88 8.50 16.51 -5.70
N ASP A 89 9.21 15.53 -5.13
CA ASP A 89 9.82 14.44 -5.87
C ASP A 89 8.77 13.59 -6.61
N ILE A 90 7.63 13.33 -5.95
CA ILE A 90 6.51 12.59 -6.52
C ILE A 90 5.76 13.44 -7.55
N HIS A 91 5.56 14.72 -7.27
CA HIS A 91 4.88 15.65 -8.17
C HIS A 91 5.70 16.01 -9.40
N LYS A 92 7.02 15.91 -9.35
CA LYS A 92 7.92 16.12 -10.51
C LYS A 92 8.14 14.84 -11.32
N ASN A 93 7.87 13.65 -10.77
CA ASN A 93 8.02 12.39 -11.51
C ASN A 93 6.93 12.24 -12.60
N PRO A 94 7.30 12.25 -13.90
CA PRO A 94 6.33 12.20 -15.00
C PRO A 94 5.54 10.89 -15.05
N LEU A 95 6.15 9.77 -14.65
CA LEU A 95 5.51 8.46 -14.66
C LEU A 95 4.40 8.37 -13.60
N LEU A 96 4.66 8.88 -12.40
CA LEU A 96 3.65 8.91 -11.33
C LEU A 96 2.50 9.88 -11.65
N ARG A 97 2.82 11.02 -12.28
CA ARG A 97 1.80 11.95 -12.80
C ARG A 97 0.93 11.30 -13.87
N PHE A 98 1.54 10.52 -14.77
CA PHE A 98 0.81 9.77 -15.80
C PHE A 98 -0.17 8.79 -15.16
N GLN A 99 0.28 7.94 -14.21
CA GLN A 99 -0.59 7.01 -13.50
C GLN A 99 -1.72 7.74 -12.80
N LYS A 100 -1.42 8.85 -12.10
CA LYS A 100 -2.44 9.64 -11.39
C LYS A 100 -3.46 10.24 -12.35
N LYS A 101 -3.03 10.79 -13.49
CA LYS A 101 -3.91 11.42 -14.49
C LYS A 101 -4.85 10.39 -15.14
N TYR A 102 -4.35 9.19 -15.43
CA TYR A 102 -5.11 8.13 -16.10
C TYR A 102 -5.47 6.99 -15.15
N ALA A 103 -5.62 7.28 -13.84
CA ALA A 103 -5.75 6.26 -12.80
C ALA A 103 -6.88 5.29 -13.08
N PHE A 104 -8.06 5.79 -13.46
CA PHE A 104 -9.21 4.95 -13.79
C PHE A 104 -8.88 3.90 -14.86
N PHE A 105 -8.26 4.32 -15.96
CA PHE A 105 -7.93 3.43 -17.07
C PHE A 105 -6.73 2.52 -16.76
N VAL A 106 -5.63 3.08 -16.24
CA VAL A 106 -4.40 2.33 -15.98
C VAL A 106 -4.63 1.29 -14.88
N ILE A 107 -5.20 1.70 -13.76
CA ILE A 107 -5.48 0.77 -12.65
C ILE A 107 -6.62 -0.17 -13.04
N GLY A 108 -7.69 0.32 -13.68
CA GLY A 108 -8.80 -0.54 -14.15
C GLY A 108 -8.32 -1.67 -15.08
N LEU A 109 -7.45 -1.32 -16.03
CA LEU A 109 -6.85 -2.28 -16.97
C LEU A 109 -6.03 -3.35 -16.23
N TRP A 110 -5.07 -2.93 -15.40
CA TRP A 110 -4.12 -3.83 -14.75
C TRP A 110 -4.71 -4.61 -13.58
N ALA A 111 -5.59 -4.00 -12.79
CA ALA A 111 -6.17 -4.62 -11.61
C ALA A 111 -7.40 -5.49 -11.92
N TYR A 112 -8.16 -5.21 -12.98
CA TYR A 112 -9.43 -5.89 -13.24
C TYR A 112 -9.52 -6.56 -14.61
N VAL A 113 -9.23 -5.83 -15.69
CA VAL A 113 -9.43 -6.34 -17.05
C VAL A 113 -8.45 -7.46 -17.37
N ILE A 114 -7.15 -7.20 -17.25
CA ILE A 114 -6.10 -8.20 -17.55
C ILE A 114 -6.25 -9.48 -16.71
N PRO A 115 -6.38 -9.43 -15.37
CA PRO A 115 -6.51 -10.66 -14.56
C PRO A 115 -7.83 -11.41 -14.78
N THR A 116 -8.83 -10.81 -15.42
CA THR A 116 -10.06 -11.50 -15.84
C THR A 116 -9.92 -12.09 -17.25
N VAL A 117 -9.50 -11.28 -18.21
CA VAL A 117 -9.44 -11.66 -19.63
C VAL A 117 -8.37 -12.72 -19.87
N VAL A 118 -7.21 -12.60 -19.21
CA VAL A 118 -6.11 -13.54 -19.46
C VAL A 118 -6.53 -14.97 -19.15
N PRO A 119 -7.00 -15.34 -17.93
CA PRO A 119 -7.55 -16.66 -17.59
C PRO A 119 -8.58 -17.21 -18.58
N MET A 120 -9.48 -16.35 -19.05
CA MET A 120 -10.53 -16.77 -19.98
C MET A 120 -9.99 -17.21 -21.34
N TYR A 121 -9.14 -16.38 -21.96
CA TYR A 121 -8.77 -16.58 -23.36
C TYR A 121 -7.58 -17.51 -23.55
N PHE A 122 -6.63 -17.56 -22.60
CA PHE A 122 -5.38 -18.32 -22.78
C PHE A 122 -5.37 -19.70 -22.12
N TRP A 123 -6.36 -20.00 -21.26
CA TRP A 123 -6.39 -21.16 -20.37
C TRP A 123 -7.78 -21.82 -20.35
N GLY A 124 -8.75 -21.25 -21.10
CA GLY A 124 -10.11 -21.77 -21.21
C GLY A 124 -10.95 -21.63 -19.94
N GLU A 125 -10.61 -20.73 -19.02
CA GLU A 125 -11.36 -20.53 -17.79
C GLU A 125 -12.70 -19.81 -18.03
N SER A 126 -13.70 -20.12 -17.22
CA SER A 126 -14.98 -19.41 -17.27
C SER A 126 -14.84 -17.93 -16.86
N LEU A 127 -15.71 -17.06 -17.39
CA LEU A 127 -15.80 -15.67 -16.95
C LEU A 127 -16.04 -15.57 -15.43
N ASN A 128 -16.88 -16.46 -14.90
CA ASN A 128 -17.24 -16.46 -13.49
C ASN A 128 -16.04 -16.71 -12.57
N ASN A 129 -15.24 -17.74 -12.86
CA ASN A 129 -14.03 -18.04 -12.09
C ASN A 129 -12.95 -16.98 -12.30
N SER A 130 -12.75 -16.52 -13.53
CA SER A 130 -11.74 -15.50 -13.85
C SER A 130 -12.02 -14.18 -13.12
N TRP A 131 -13.29 -13.78 -13.02
CA TRP A 131 -13.69 -12.59 -12.28
C TRP A 131 -13.59 -12.80 -10.77
N HIS A 132 -14.24 -13.83 -10.22
CA HIS A 132 -14.36 -13.96 -8.77
C HIS A 132 -13.06 -14.46 -8.10
N ILE A 133 -12.33 -15.36 -8.75
CA ILE A 133 -11.12 -15.98 -8.17
C ILE A 133 -9.88 -15.19 -8.58
N CYS A 134 -9.58 -15.12 -9.88
CA CYS A 134 -8.33 -14.54 -10.36
C CYS A 134 -8.25 -13.03 -10.13
N THR A 135 -9.39 -12.34 -10.13
CA THR A 135 -9.44 -10.87 -9.96
C THR A 135 -9.85 -10.47 -8.55
N MET A 136 -11.06 -10.84 -8.12
CA MET A 136 -11.65 -10.33 -6.87
C MET A 136 -11.02 -10.97 -5.62
N LEU A 137 -10.96 -12.30 -5.53
CA LEU A 137 -10.33 -12.98 -4.38
C LEU A 137 -8.86 -12.60 -4.26
N ARG A 138 -8.11 -12.58 -5.37
CA ARG A 138 -6.73 -12.08 -5.39
C ARG A 138 -6.63 -10.67 -4.80
N TYR A 139 -7.50 -9.75 -5.21
CA TYR A 139 -7.51 -8.38 -4.67
C TYR A 139 -7.80 -8.37 -3.16
N VAL A 140 -8.83 -9.11 -2.70
CA VAL A 140 -9.19 -9.23 -1.29
C VAL A 140 -8.04 -9.78 -0.44
N LEU A 141 -7.32 -10.78 -0.94
CA LEU A 141 -6.14 -11.32 -0.26
C LEU A 141 -5.01 -10.28 -0.21
N THR A 142 -4.73 -9.59 -1.31
CA THR A 142 -3.68 -8.56 -1.38
C THR A 142 -3.96 -7.38 -0.43
N ILE A 143 -5.19 -6.86 -0.34
CA ILE A 143 -5.53 -5.78 0.61
C ILE A 143 -5.33 -6.22 2.05
N ASN A 144 -5.75 -7.44 2.41
CA ASN A 144 -5.61 -7.92 3.76
C ASN A 144 -4.14 -8.13 4.13
N GLN A 145 -3.35 -8.74 3.24
CA GLN A 145 -1.92 -8.92 3.43
C GLN A 145 -1.18 -7.59 3.69
N ILE A 146 -1.51 -6.54 2.93
CA ILE A 146 -0.88 -5.23 3.10
C ILE A 146 -1.35 -4.57 4.40
N PHE A 147 -2.64 -4.65 4.73
CA PHE A 147 -3.15 -4.00 5.94
C PHE A 147 -2.77 -4.71 7.24
N LEU A 148 -2.35 -5.98 7.19
CA LEU A 148 -1.74 -6.65 8.34
C LEU A 148 -0.49 -5.93 8.84
N VAL A 149 0.24 -5.22 7.96
CA VAL A 149 1.39 -4.39 8.37
C VAL A 149 0.93 -3.22 9.24
N ASN A 150 -0.19 -2.58 8.89
CA ASN A 150 -0.75 -1.46 9.65
C ASN A 150 -1.36 -1.92 10.99
N SER A 151 -1.99 -3.09 11.00
CA SER A 151 -2.68 -3.61 12.18
C SER A 151 -1.72 -4.41 13.08
N ILE A 152 -1.39 -5.63 12.69
CA ILE A 152 -0.54 -6.55 13.45
C ILE A 152 0.87 -5.97 13.61
N GLY A 153 1.41 -5.33 12.57
CA GLY A 153 2.72 -4.68 12.60
C GLY A 153 2.85 -3.51 13.59
N HIS A 154 1.77 -3.07 14.22
CA HIS A 154 1.76 -2.09 15.32
C HIS A 154 1.19 -2.62 16.65
N SER A 155 0.83 -3.91 16.74
CA SER A 155 0.13 -4.43 17.93
C SER A 155 0.72 -5.74 18.49
N TRP A 156 1.11 -6.70 17.64
CA TRP A 156 1.48 -8.04 18.09
C TRP A 156 2.80 -8.51 17.47
N GLY A 157 3.85 -8.50 18.28
CA GLY A 157 5.20 -8.92 17.90
C GLY A 157 6.24 -8.42 18.89
N ASN A 158 7.51 -8.54 18.51
CA ASN A 158 8.65 -8.15 19.35
C ASN A 158 9.12 -6.73 19.03
N LYS A 159 9.81 -6.06 19.98
CA LYS A 159 10.38 -4.72 19.79
C LYS A 159 11.88 -4.68 20.12
N PRO A 160 12.73 -5.30 19.29
CA PRO A 160 14.16 -5.40 19.58
C PRO A 160 14.95 -4.10 19.33
N TYR A 161 14.41 -3.14 18.55
CA TYR A 161 15.12 -1.91 18.17
C TYR A 161 14.66 -0.69 18.99
N ASP A 162 13.35 -0.44 19.06
CA ASP A 162 12.78 0.62 19.90
C ASP A 162 11.52 0.13 20.62
N LYS A 163 11.57 0.07 21.95
CA LYS A 163 10.45 -0.36 22.80
C LYS A 163 9.35 0.70 22.96
N ASN A 164 9.65 1.96 22.64
CA ASN A 164 8.77 3.10 22.88
C ASN A 164 7.78 3.36 21.75
N ILE A 165 8.07 2.91 20.53
CA ILE A 165 7.13 2.96 19.39
C ILE A 165 6.20 1.76 19.40
N ARG A 166 5.03 1.84 18.73
CA ARG A 166 4.11 0.69 18.69
C ARG A 166 4.50 -0.36 17.65
N ALA A 167 5.22 0.02 16.60
CA ALA A 167 5.69 -0.89 15.56
C ALA A 167 6.43 -2.11 16.14
N VAL A 168 6.16 -3.30 15.60
CA VAL A 168 6.68 -4.59 16.07
C VAL A 168 7.25 -5.44 14.93
N GLU A 169 8.12 -6.35 15.28
CA GLU A 169 8.62 -7.43 14.42
C GLU A 169 7.64 -8.62 14.46
N ASN A 170 7.14 -9.04 13.30
CA ASN A 170 6.26 -10.21 13.17
C ASN A 170 6.62 -11.04 11.92
N ILE A 171 7.11 -12.25 12.13
CA ILE A 171 7.56 -13.16 11.06
C ILE A 171 6.39 -13.57 10.14
N ALA A 172 5.21 -13.84 10.69
CA ALA A 172 4.06 -14.23 9.89
C ALA A 172 3.61 -13.08 8.97
N VAL A 173 3.57 -11.85 9.49
CA VAL A 173 3.32 -10.66 8.66
C VAL A 173 4.42 -10.52 7.61
N SER A 174 5.68 -10.74 7.95
CA SER A 174 6.80 -10.65 7.01
C SER A 174 6.66 -11.64 5.84
N LEU A 175 6.31 -12.90 6.13
CA LEU A 175 6.05 -13.91 5.08
C LEU A 175 4.87 -13.50 4.18
N MET A 176 3.77 -13.05 4.76
CA MET A 176 2.57 -12.66 4.01
C MET A 176 2.73 -11.36 3.20
N SER A 177 3.56 -10.45 3.68
CA SER A 177 3.76 -9.12 3.09
C SER A 177 5.05 -8.99 2.27
N THR A 178 5.72 -10.10 1.98
CA THR A 178 6.99 -10.15 1.22
C THR A 178 8.13 -9.35 1.85
N GLY A 179 8.27 -9.46 3.18
CA GLY A 179 9.38 -8.87 3.95
C GLY A 179 9.04 -7.61 4.74
N GLU A 180 7.77 -7.18 4.78
CA GLU A 180 7.35 -5.90 5.38
C GLU A 180 6.90 -6.01 6.85
N GLY A 181 6.98 -7.20 7.44
CA GLY A 181 6.63 -7.47 8.85
C GLY A 181 7.74 -7.17 9.85
N PHE A 182 8.93 -6.79 9.40
CA PHE A 182 10.02 -6.31 10.26
C PHE A 182 9.84 -4.82 10.56
N HIS A 183 8.73 -4.51 11.24
CA HIS A 183 8.18 -3.15 11.28
C HIS A 183 8.83 -2.26 12.34
N ASN A 184 9.33 -2.83 13.44
CA ASN A 184 10.04 -2.08 14.49
C ASN A 184 11.39 -1.55 13.99
N TYR A 185 12.08 -2.31 13.14
CA TYR A 185 13.29 -1.84 12.46
C TYR A 185 13.00 -0.77 11.41
N HIS A 186 11.91 -0.94 10.66
CA HIS A 186 11.55 -0.11 9.52
C HIS A 186 11.09 1.30 9.93
N GLN A 187 10.41 1.39 11.07
CA GLN A 187 9.81 2.62 11.58
C GLN A 187 10.88 3.66 11.94
#